data_AF-A0A7C3TFR4-F1
#
_entry.id   AF-A0A7C3TFR4-F1
#
_cell.length_a   1.000
_cell.length_b   1.000
_cell.length_c   1.000
_cell.angle_alpha   90.00
_cell.angle_beta   90.00
_cell.angle_gamma   90.00
#
_symmetry.space_group_name_H-M   'P 1'
#
loop_
_entity.id
_entity.type
_entity.pdbx_description
1 polymer ?
#
loop_
_entity_poly.entity_id
_entity_poly.type
_entity_poly.pdbx_seq_one_letter_code
_entity_poly.pdbx_strand_id
1 'polypeptide(L)'
;MRGKVILGSTLLILGFIIYQLGTTMLIAPGSHLSELAETFITPILQNQTPEMVAVAIQYGGGIIAAIGLVTAITGVAANGEVKALKSTINRLESTIQNLQANQLRNQIPKPTCRFCGADMAVNDSFCPKCGRAQI
;
A
#
# COMPACT_ATOMS: atom_id res chain seq x y z
N MET A 1 -4.92 4.85 -2.57
CA MET A 1 -3.93 4.15 -3.42
C MET A 1 -3.73 4.86 -4.76
N ARG A 2 -4.78 5.07 -5.58
CA ARG A 2 -4.72 6.02 -6.72
C ARG A 2 -4.18 7.39 -6.33
N GLY A 3 -4.51 7.86 -5.12
CA GLY A 3 -4.02 9.13 -4.58
C GLY A 3 -2.50 9.29 -4.55
N LYS A 4 -1.70 8.23 -4.30
CA LYS A 4 -0.23 8.36 -4.27
C LYS A 4 0.37 8.50 -5.67
N VAL A 5 -0.16 7.75 -6.64
CA VAL A 5 0.26 7.85 -8.05
C VAL A 5 -0.21 9.17 -8.66
N ILE A 6 -1.45 9.59 -8.36
CA ILE A 6 -1.98 10.89 -8.76
C ILE A 6 -1.12 11.99 -8.16
N LEU A 7 -0.82 11.94 -6.86
CA LEU A 7 0.04 12.90 -6.18
C LEU A 7 1.44 12.96 -6.79
N GLY A 8 2.07 11.81 -7.05
CA GLY A 8 3.39 11.76 -7.70
C GLY A 8 3.36 12.35 -9.11
N SER A 9 2.31 12.05 -9.88
CA SER A 9 2.13 12.58 -11.24
C SER A 9 1.88 14.09 -11.24
N THR A 10 1.05 14.61 -10.33
CA THR A 10 0.84 16.06 -10.19
C THR A 10 2.11 16.77 -9.73
N LEU A 11 2.87 16.19 -8.80
CA LEU A 11 4.16 16.75 -8.37
C LEU A 11 5.16 16.80 -9.54
N LEU A 12 5.20 15.75 -10.36
CA LEU A 12 6.05 15.67 -11.54
C LEU A 12 5.70 16.77 -12.55
N ILE A 13 4.42 16.89 -12.90
CA ILE A 13 3.94 17.90 -13.85
C ILE A 13 4.25 19.31 -13.32
N LEU A 14 3.94 19.57 -12.05
CA LEU A 14 4.19 20.87 -11.42
C LEU A 14 5.69 21.20 -11.39
N GLY A 15 6.53 20.24 -10.98
CA GLY A 15 7.98 20.39 -10.97
C GLY A 15 8.54 20.67 -12.36
N PHE A 16 8.02 20.00 -13.38
CA PHE A 16 8.42 20.22 -14.77
C PHE A 16 8.01 21.60 -15.29
N ILE A 17 6.81 22.08 -14.95
CA ILE A 17 6.39 23.45 -15.28
C ILE A 17 7.32 24.48 -14.63
N ILE A 18 7.64 24.30 -13.34
CA ILE A 18 8.58 25.17 -12.61
C ILE A 18 9.97 25.13 -13.26
N TYR A 19 10.46 23.94 -13.61
CA TYR A 19 11.75 23.77 -14.29
C TYR A 19 11.79 24.53 -15.62
N GLN A 20 10.75 24.38 -16.45
CA GLN A 20 10.64 25.05 -17.75
C GLN A 20 10.56 26.58 -17.61
N LEU A 21 9.88 27.09 -16.57
CA LEU A 21 9.86 28.53 -16.27
C LEU A 21 11.26 29.05 -15.95
N GLY A 22 12.01 28.36 -15.08
CA GLY A 22 13.40 28.71 -14.77
C GLY A 22 14.30 28.72 -16.01
N THR A 23 14.17 27.71 -16.87
CA THR A 23 14.90 27.64 -18.15
C THR A 23 14.51 28.76 -19.12
N THR A 24 13.22 29.10 -19.21
CA THR A 24 12.74 30.17 -20.09
C THR A 24 13.28 31.54 -19.66
N MET A 25 13.35 31.80 -18.35
CA MET A 25 13.95 33.02 -17.82
C MET A 25 15.45 33.12 -18.14
N LEU A 26 16.16 31.99 -18.21
CA LEU A 26 17.58 31.95 -18.59
C LEU A 26 17.81 32.23 -20.08
N ILE A 27 16.98 31.65 -20.96
CA ILE A 27 17.21 31.65 -22.41
C ILE A 27 16.62 32.90 -23.07
N ALA A 28 15.49 33.41 -22.59
CA ALA A 28 14.76 34.52 -23.21
C ALA A 28 14.32 35.56 -22.15
N PRO A 29 15.26 36.33 -21.59
CA PRO A 29 14.95 37.42 -20.69
C PRO A 29 14.12 38.48 -21.45
N GLY A 30 12.92 38.80 -20.95
CA GLY A 30 12.01 39.78 -21.55
C GLY A 30 10.81 39.21 -22.31
N SER A 31 10.61 37.88 -22.31
CA SER A 31 9.32 37.31 -22.73
C SER A 31 8.20 37.63 -21.73
N HIS A 32 6.95 37.74 -22.18
CA HIS A 32 5.79 38.00 -21.31
C HIS A 32 5.64 37.00 -20.14
N LEU A 33 6.14 35.76 -20.31
CA LEU A 33 6.19 34.76 -19.25
C LEU A 33 7.22 35.10 -18.17
N SER A 34 8.33 35.73 -18.55
CA SER A 34 9.36 36.21 -17.61
C SER A 34 8.82 37.34 -16.73
N GLU A 35 8.07 38.28 -17.32
CA GLU A 35 7.45 39.40 -16.60
C GLU A 35 6.39 38.91 -15.59
N LEU A 36 5.59 37.90 -16.01
CA LEU A 36 4.63 37.26 -15.12
C LEU A 36 5.34 36.51 -14.00
N ALA A 37 6.40 35.76 -14.31
CA ALA A 37 7.21 35.06 -13.31
C ALA A 37 7.86 36.03 -12.32
N GLU A 38 8.44 37.14 -12.78
CA GLU A 38 8.97 38.17 -11.88
C GLU A 38 7.91 38.70 -10.93
N THR A 39 6.67 38.94 -11.39
CA THR A 39 5.59 39.41 -10.53
C THR A 39 5.25 38.43 -9.39
N PHE A 40 5.31 37.12 -9.66
CA PHE A 40 5.03 36.08 -8.65
C PHE A 40 6.23 35.77 -7.75
N ILE A 41 7.46 35.89 -8.27
CA ILE A 41 8.68 35.46 -7.58
C ILE A 41 9.33 36.60 -6.76
N THR A 42 9.33 37.84 -7.28
CA THR A 42 9.91 39.01 -6.61
C THR A 42 9.43 39.27 -5.17
N PRO A 43 8.15 39.03 -4.78
CA PRO A 43 7.75 39.17 -3.38
C PRO A 43 8.33 38.08 -2.46
N ILE A 44 8.75 36.93 -3.00
CA ILE A 44 9.26 35.79 -2.24
C ILE A 44 10.79 35.88 -2.08
N LEU A 45 11.50 36.35 -3.12
CA LEU A 45 12.95 36.53 -3.12
C LEU A 45 13.29 38.00 -3.32
N GLN A 46 13.05 38.82 -2.28
CA GLN A 46 13.57 40.17 -2.25
C GLN A 46 15.11 40.13 -2.21
N ASN A 47 15.76 41.00 -3.00
CA ASN A 47 17.22 41.24 -3.03
C ASN A 47 18.14 40.26 -3.80
N GLN A 48 17.62 39.36 -4.64
CA GLN A 48 18.44 38.44 -5.45
C GLN A 48 18.51 38.88 -6.92
N THR A 49 19.61 38.57 -7.61
CA THR A 49 19.73 38.83 -9.05
C THR A 49 18.82 37.88 -9.84
N PRO A 50 18.21 38.33 -10.95
CA PRO A 50 17.25 37.52 -11.72
C PRO A 50 17.87 36.21 -12.23
N GLU A 51 19.17 36.21 -12.52
CA GLU A 51 19.91 35.01 -12.93
C GLU A 51 20.00 33.96 -11.82
N MET A 52 20.33 34.36 -10.58
CA MET A 52 20.36 33.43 -9.45
C MET A 52 18.98 32.86 -9.13
N VAL A 53 17.95 33.70 -9.26
CA VAL A 53 16.55 33.30 -9.08
C VAL A 53 16.15 32.25 -10.12
N ALA A 54 16.46 32.49 -11.39
CA ALA A 54 16.11 31.55 -12.47
C ALA A 54 16.81 30.20 -12.31
N VAL A 55 18.10 30.18 -11.93
CA VAL A 55 18.83 28.94 -11.62
C VAL A 55 18.22 28.22 -10.43
N ALA A 56 17.85 28.95 -9.37
CA ALA A 56 17.23 28.37 -8.18
C ALA A 56 15.86 27.75 -8.49
N ILE A 57 15.03 28.43 -9.29
CA ILE A 57 13.74 27.91 -9.77
C ILE A 57 13.95 26.66 -10.62
N GLN A 58 14.91 26.69 -11.55
CA GLN A 58 15.21 25.55 -12.41
C GLN A 58 15.64 24.34 -11.58
N TYR A 59 16.61 24.49 -10.68
CA TYR A 59 17.05 23.40 -9.80
C TYR A 59 15.93 22.91 -8.88
N GLY A 60 15.15 23.83 -8.30
CA GLY A 60 14.02 23.50 -7.44
C GLY A 60 12.94 22.70 -8.18
N GLY A 61 12.55 23.15 -9.38
CA GLY A 61 11.60 22.44 -10.25
C GLY A 61 12.10 21.04 -10.63
N GLY A 62 13.39 20.91 -10.95
CA GLY A 62 14.02 19.63 -11.26
C GLY A 62 13.99 18.64 -10.10
N ILE A 63 14.30 19.09 -8.88
CA ILE A 63 14.23 18.25 -7.66
C ILE A 63 12.79 17.82 -7.40
N ILE A 64 11.83 18.74 -7.47
CA ILE A 64 10.40 18.43 -7.30
C ILE A 64 9.94 17.40 -8.33
N ALA A 65 10.34 17.55 -9.60
CA ALA A 65 10.01 16.62 -10.66
C ALA A 65 10.60 15.22 -10.40
N ALA A 66 11.85 15.13 -9.95
CA ALA A 66 12.50 13.86 -9.60
C ALA A 66 11.78 13.16 -8.42
N ILE A 67 11.43 13.91 -7.38
CA ILE A 67 10.65 13.38 -6.23
C ILE A 67 9.28 12.88 -6.70
N GLY A 68 8.59 13.64 -7.55
CA GLY A 68 7.32 13.27 -8.16
C GLY A 68 7.43 11.96 -8.94
N LEU A 69 8.48 11.81 -9.75
CA LEU A 69 8.76 10.61 -10.53
C LEU A 69 9.00 9.38 -9.64
N VAL A 70 9.86 9.49 -8.63
CA VAL A 70 10.12 8.39 -7.69
C VAL A 70 8.83 7.99 -6.95
N THR A 71 8.03 8.98 -6.54
CA THR A 71 6.74 8.74 -5.87
C THR A 71 5.74 8.05 -6.80
N ALA A 72 5.70 8.42 -8.08
CA ALA A 72 4.83 7.78 -9.07
C ALA A 72 5.25 6.32 -9.31
N ILE A 73 6.54 6.05 -9.51
CA ILE A 73 7.08 4.70 -9.75
C ILE A 73 6.85 3.80 -8.53
N THR A 74 7.20 4.27 -7.33
CA THR A 74 6.98 3.50 -6.09
C THR A 74 5.50 3.25 -5.83
N GLY A 75 4.63 4.20 -6.19
CA GLY A 75 3.18 4.05 -6.12
C GLY A 75 2.63 2.95 -7.04
N VAL A 76 3.24 2.73 -8.20
CA VAL A 76 2.87 1.65 -9.13
C VAL A 76 3.45 0.31 -8.68
N ALA A 77 4.74 0.27 -8.30
CA ALA A 77 5.44 -0.95 -7.89
C ALA A 77 4.82 -1.58 -6.63
N ALA A 78 4.51 -0.76 -5.62
CA ALA A 78 3.88 -1.23 -4.38
C ALA A 78 2.48 -1.85 -4.59
N ASN A 79 1.84 -1.62 -5.74
CA ASN A 79 0.50 -2.13 -6.00
C ASN A 79 0.51 -3.59 -6.48
N GLY A 80 1.60 -4.05 -7.11
CA GLY A 80 1.75 -5.43 -7.58
C GLY A 80 2.07 -6.39 -6.43
N GLU A 81 3.12 -6.09 -5.67
CA GLU A 81 3.62 -6.97 -4.62
C GLU A 81 2.70 -7.04 -3.40
N VAL A 82 2.07 -5.92 -3.01
CA VAL A 82 1.18 -5.90 -1.84
C VAL A 82 -0.12 -6.67 -2.10
N LYS A 83 -0.62 -6.68 -3.34
CA LYS A 83 -1.80 -7.49 -3.69
C LYS A 83 -1.46 -8.98 -3.72
N ALA A 84 -0.31 -9.35 -4.26
CA ALA A 84 0.16 -10.73 -4.24
C ALA A 84 0.36 -11.22 -2.79
N LEU A 85 1.05 -10.43 -1.97
CA LEU A 85 1.30 -10.75 -0.56
C LEU A 85 -0.01 -10.86 0.24
N LYS A 86 -0.95 -9.92 0.05
CA LYS A 86 -2.24 -9.95 0.74
C LYS A 86 -3.07 -11.18 0.36
N SER A 87 -2.99 -11.62 -0.90
CA SER A 87 -3.68 -12.85 -1.33
C SER A 87 -3.09 -14.11 -0.68
N THR A 88 -1.77 -14.14 -0.49
CA THR A 88 -1.08 -15.23 0.23
C THR A 88 -1.45 -15.25 1.70
N ILE A 89 -1.51 -14.09 2.36
CA ILE A 89 -1.91 -13.97 3.77
C ILE A 89 -3.33 -14.50 3.97
N ASN A 90 -4.29 -14.08 3.13
CA ASN A 90 -5.67 -14.55 3.22
C ASN A 90 -5.79 -16.07 3.02
N ARG A 91 -4.99 -16.66 2.11
CA ARG A 91 -4.92 -18.11 1.92
C ARG A 91 -4.38 -18.81 3.16
N LEU A 92 -3.32 -18.27 3.75
CA LEU A 92 -2.71 -18.84 4.95
C LEU A 92 -3.69 -18.81 6.13
N GLU A 93 -4.41 -17.70 6.31
CA GLU A 93 -5.41 -17.52 7.35
C GLU A 93 -6.57 -18.52 7.22
N SER A 94 -7.09 -18.71 6.00
CA SER A 94 -8.12 -19.73 5.75
C SER A 94 -7.65 -21.15 6.04
N THR A 95 -6.36 -21.43 5.81
CA THR A 95 -5.77 -22.74 6.11
C THR A 95 -5.67 -22.96 7.61
N ILE A 96 -5.24 -21.94 8.36
CA ILE A 96 -5.15 -21.99 9.83
C ILE A 96 -6.54 -22.20 10.45
N GLN A 97 -7.56 -21.49 9.96
CA GLN A 97 -8.94 -21.66 10.45
C GLN A 97 -9.48 -23.07 10.18
N ASN A 98 -9.23 -23.64 9.00
CA ASN A 98 -9.64 -25.00 8.68
C ASN A 98 -8.92 -26.04 9.55
N LEU A 99 -7.63 -25.82 9.84
CA LEU A 99 -6.87 -26.68 10.75
C LEU A 99 -7.39 -26.59 12.18
N GLN A 100 -7.71 -25.40 12.68
CA GLN A 100 -8.30 -25.23 14.00
C GLN A 100 -9.67 -25.91 14.11
N ALA A 101 -10.54 -25.76 13.11
CA ALA A 101 -11.86 -26.41 13.10
C ALA A 101 -11.73 -27.94 13.11
N ASN A 102 -10.80 -28.50 12.32
CA ASN A 102 -10.54 -29.94 12.30
C ASN A 102 -9.89 -30.45 13.59
N GLN A 103 -8.99 -29.68 14.19
CA GLN A 103 -8.38 -29.99 15.48
C GLN A 103 -9.44 -30.04 16.59
N LEU A 104 -10.33 -29.03 16.65
CA LEU A 104 -11.40 -29.00 17.66
C LEU A 104 -12.34 -30.20 17.50
N ARG A 105 -12.64 -30.59 16.26
CA ARG A 105 -13.47 -31.77 15.96
C ARG A 105 -12.82 -33.09 16.37
N ASN A 106 -11.49 -33.20 16.24
CA ASN A 106 -10.75 -34.41 16.59
C ASN A 106 -10.33 -34.48 18.07
N GLN A 107 -10.34 -33.37 18.80
CA GLN A 107 -9.96 -33.32 20.22
C GLN A 107 -11.12 -33.61 21.19
N ILE A 108 -12.35 -33.80 20.72
CA ILE A 108 -13.43 -34.33 21.56
C ILE A 108 -13.35 -35.86 21.46
N PRO A 109 -12.71 -36.56 22.41
CA PRO A 109 -12.72 -38.02 22.41
C PRO A 109 -14.16 -38.48 22.51
N LYS A 110 -14.69 -39.01 21.41
CA LYS A 110 -16.00 -39.66 21.43
C LYS A 110 -15.86 -40.90 22.32
N PRO A 111 -16.69 -41.06 23.36
CA PRO A 111 -16.67 -42.27 24.15
C PRO A 111 -17.00 -43.46 23.24
N THR A 112 -16.18 -44.50 23.29
CA THR A 112 -16.42 -45.75 22.56
C THR A 112 -16.77 -46.86 23.54
N CYS A 113 -17.69 -47.75 23.16
CA CYS A 113 -18.07 -48.90 23.96
C CYS A 113 -16.86 -49.81 24.24
N ARG A 114 -16.61 -50.14 25.51
CA ARG A 114 -15.50 -51.01 25.93
C ARG A 114 -15.58 -52.45 25.40
N PHE A 115 -16.77 -52.91 25.00
CA PHE A 115 -17.01 -54.28 24.57
C PHE A 115 -17.03 -54.47 23.06
N CYS A 116 -17.61 -53.52 22.31
CA CYS A 116 -17.79 -53.65 20.87
C CYS A 116 -17.16 -52.51 20.05
N GLY A 117 -16.58 -51.50 20.70
CA GLY A 117 -15.91 -50.38 20.04
C GLY A 117 -16.84 -49.39 19.32
N ALA A 118 -18.16 -49.51 19.46
CA ALA A 118 -19.10 -48.57 18.84
C ALA A 118 -19.02 -47.18 19.48
N ASP A 119 -19.14 -46.12 18.67
CA ASP A 119 -19.29 -44.73 19.15
C ASP A 119 -20.53 -44.60 20.06
N MET A 120 -20.36 -43.93 21.19
CA MET A 120 -21.39 -43.69 22.21
C MET A 120 -21.46 -42.20 22.58
N ALA A 121 -22.62 -41.73 23.04
CA ALA A 121 -22.73 -40.39 23.61
C ALA A 121 -22.11 -40.36 25.02
N VAL A 122 -21.63 -39.19 25.44
CA VAL A 122 -20.91 -39.00 26.72
C VAL A 122 -21.74 -39.41 27.95
N ASN A 123 -23.07 -39.46 27.82
CA ASN A 123 -24.00 -39.75 28.90
C ASN A 123 -24.75 -41.08 28.76
N ASP A 124 -24.37 -41.95 27.80
CA ASP A 124 -25.04 -43.24 27.62
C ASP A 124 -24.51 -44.28 28.62
N SER A 125 -25.37 -44.70 29.55
CA SER A 125 -25.07 -45.77 30.51
C SER A 125 -25.05 -47.17 29.88
N PHE A 126 -25.69 -47.34 28.72
CA PHE A 126 -25.77 -48.60 27.96
C PHE A 126 -25.41 -48.37 26.49
N CYS A 127 -24.69 -49.31 25.88
CA CYS A 127 -24.34 -49.22 24.47
C CYS A 127 -25.56 -49.53 23.58
N PRO A 128 -25.93 -48.64 22.62
CA PRO A 128 -27.09 -48.87 21.75
C PRO A 128 -26.89 -50.01 20.74
N LYS A 129 -25.64 -50.41 20.46
CA LYS A 129 -25.34 -51.53 19.54
C LYS A 129 -25.33 -52.91 20.20
N CYS A 130 -24.77 -53.02 21.40
CA CYS A 130 -24.59 -54.32 22.06
C CYS A 130 -25.38 -54.48 23.37
N GLY A 131 -26.08 -53.42 23.82
CA GLY A 131 -26.92 -53.42 25.02
C GLY A 131 -26.16 -53.50 26.34
N ARG A 132 -24.81 -53.46 26.32
CA ARG A 132 -23.99 -53.63 27.53
C ARG A 132 -23.77 -52.31 28.26
N ALA A 133 -23.83 -52.37 29.59
CA ALA A 133 -23.56 -51.23 30.46
C ALA A 133 -22.09 -50.80 30.39
N GLN A 134 -21.80 -49.49 30.51
CA GLN A 134 -20.44 -48.92 30.42
C GLN A 134 -19.84 -48.51 31.79
N ILE A 135 -20.48 -48.93 32.87
CA ILE A 135 -20.00 -48.77 34.27
C ILE A 135 -18.67 -49.50 34.48
#